data_AF-A0A955S0P4-F1
#
_entry.id   AF-A0A955S0P4-F1
#
_cell.length_a   1.000
_cell.length_b   1.000
_cell.length_c   1.000
_cell.angle_alpha   90.00
_cell.angle_beta   90.00
_cell.angle_gamma   90.00
#
_symmetry.space_group_name_H-M   'P 1'
#
loop_
_entity.id
_entity.type
_entity.pdbx_description
1 polymer ?
#
loop_
_entity_poly.entity_id
_entity_poly.type
_entity_poly.pdbx_seq_one_letter_code
_entity_poly.pdbx_strand_id
1 'polypeptide(L)'
;MNRRTLLIGQWLFLTVFVFYGCSAQHDAVNPPSEIRTETPVKTLEVVAELPINPGNLTVTADGRLFATVHPFRREDVQLIEITGPRAYQPWPNEA
;
A
#
# COMPACT_ATOMS: atom_id res chain seq x y z
N MET A 1 4.90 35.46 -41.60
CA MET A 1 4.63 34.84 -40.28
C MET A 1 5.91 34.17 -39.81
N ASN A 2 6.46 34.64 -38.69
CA ASN A 2 7.90 34.59 -38.45
C ASN A 2 8.19 33.45 -37.47
N ARG A 3 9.20 32.61 -37.74
CA ARG A 3 9.51 31.40 -36.93
C ARG A 3 9.68 31.69 -35.43
N ARG A 4 10.07 32.92 -35.07
CA ARG A 4 10.17 33.41 -33.68
C ARG A 4 8.81 33.54 -32.98
N THR A 5 7.76 33.95 -33.69
CA THR A 5 6.39 34.06 -33.14
C THR A 5 5.75 32.69 -32.93
N LEU A 6 6.10 31.70 -33.78
CA LEU A 6 5.65 30.32 -33.65
C LEU A 6 6.27 29.61 -32.43
N LEU A 7 7.57 29.86 -32.18
CA LEU A 7 8.30 29.27 -31.04
C LEU A 7 7.80 29.81 -29.69
N ILE A 8 7.48 31.11 -29.60
CA ILE A 8 6.94 31.70 -28.37
C ILE A 8 5.55 31.15 -28.05
N GLY A 9 4.69 30.97 -29.06
CA GLY A 9 3.37 30.36 -28.90
C GLY A 9 3.44 28.90 -28.44
N GLN A 10 4.42 28.13 -28.94
CA GLN A 10 4.61 26.72 -28.58
C GLN A 10 5.15 26.54 -27.15
N TRP A 11 6.02 27.44 -26.68
CA TRP A 11 6.51 27.42 -25.30
C TRP A 11 5.44 27.83 -24.27
N LEU A 12 4.57 28.79 -24.62
CA LEU A 12 3.43 29.19 -23.78
C LEU A 12 2.38 28.09 -23.67
N PHE A 13 2.12 27.33 -24.74
CA PHE A 13 1.22 26.17 -24.71
C PHE A 13 1.77 25.02 -23.87
N LEU A 14 3.09 24.76 -23.94
CA LEU A 14 3.71 23.65 -23.19
C LEU A 14 3.74 23.93 -21.67
N THR A 15 3.89 25.20 -21.26
CA THR A 15 3.91 25.57 -19.83
C THR A 15 2.52 25.48 -19.21
N VAL A 16 1.46 25.89 -19.91
CA VAL A 16 0.08 25.75 -19.40
C VAL A 16 -0.30 24.27 -19.22
N PHE A 17 0.11 23.39 -20.14
CA PHE A 17 -0.24 21.96 -20.07
C PHE A 17 0.50 21.21 -18.93
N VAL A 18 1.71 21.63 -18.55
CA VAL A 18 2.47 21.03 -17.45
C VAL A 18 1.94 21.48 -16.08
N PHE A 19 1.49 22.72 -15.95
CA PHE A 19 1.02 23.26 -14.66
C PHE A 19 -0.49 23.08 -14.38
N TYR A 20 -1.32 22.81 -15.39
CA TYR A 20 -2.77 22.57 -15.21
C TYR A 20 -3.17 21.07 -15.20
N GLY A 21 -2.19 20.16 -15.23
CA GLY A 21 -2.43 18.72 -15.25
C GLY A 21 -2.84 18.14 -13.90
N CYS A 22 -4.16 18.04 -13.68
CA CYS A 22 -4.87 17.11 -12.78
C CYS A 22 -4.92 17.44 -11.27
N SER A 23 -5.84 18.33 -10.89
CA SER A 23 -6.54 18.29 -9.60
C SER A 23 -8.04 18.05 -9.85
N ALA A 24 -8.37 16.89 -10.40
CA ALA A 24 -9.74 16.39 -10.49
C ALA A 24 -9.84 15.04 -9.78
N GLN A 25 -9.42 14.99 -8.50
CA GLN A 25 -9.99 14.02 -7.59
C GLN A 25 -11.41 14.50 -7.30
N HIS A 26 -12.35 13.93 -8.04
CA HIS A 26 -13.76 13.95 -7.69
C HIS A 26 -13.86 13.59 -6.22
N ASP A 27 -14.60 14.39 -5.45
CA ASP A 27 -15.25 13.93 -4.24
C ASP A 27 -16.16 12.78 -4.65
N ALA A 28 -15.61 11.56 -4.65
CA ALA A 28 -16.42 10.36 -4.72
C ALA A 28 -17.18 10.31 -3.40
N VAL A 29 -18.33 11.00 -3.36
CA VAL A 29 -19.40 10.67 -2.44
C VAL A 29 -19.65 9.19 -2.66
N ASN A 30 -19.24 8.36 -1.69
CA ASN A 30 -19.60 6.95 -1.71
C ASN A 30 -21.12 6.89 -1.92
N PRO A 31 -21.61 6.21 -2.97
CA PRO A 31 -23.03 5.98 -3.09
C PRO A 31 -23.51 5.31 -1.79
N PRO A 32 -24.76 5.56 -1.35
CA PRO A 32 -25.30 4.88 -0.18
C PRO A 32 -25.04 3.39 -0.36
N SER A 33 -24.36 2.78 0.60
CA SER A 33 -24.00 1.37 0.53
C SER A 33 -25.25 0.57 0.20
N GLU A 34 -25.30 0.01 -1.01
CA GLU A 34 -26.29 -0.99 -1.38
C GLU A 34 -26.30 -2.04 -0.27
N ILE A 35 -27.50 -2.43 0.20
CA ILE A 35 -27.66 -3.41 1.27
C ILE A 35 -26.97 -4.69 0.82
N ARG A 36 -25.71 -4.85 1.24
CA ARG A 36 -24.95 -6.08 1.04
C ARG A 36 -25.72 -7.13 1.80
N THR A 37 -26.27 -8.11 1.09
CA THR A 37 -26.76 -9.35 1.68
C THR A 37 -25.73 -9.78 2.71
N GLU A 38 -26.15 -9.87 3.99
CA GLU A 38 -25.25 -10.14 5.12
C GLU A 38 -24.35 -11.31 4.74
N THR A 39 -23.09 -10.98 4.45
CA THR A 39 -22.07 -12.01 4.35
C THR A 39 -22.06 -12.66 5.73
N PRO A 40 -22.15 -14.01 5.84
CA PRO A 40 -22.13 -14.66 7.14
C PRO A 40 -20.96 -14.09 7.93
N VAL A 41 -21.25 -13.53 9.10
CA VAL A 41 -20.28 -12.83 9.94
C VAL A 41 -19.17 -13.82 10.22
N LYS A 42 -18.05 -13.68 9.50
CA LYS A 42 -16.86 -14.47 9.75
C LYS A 42 -16.30 -14.00 11.08
N THR A 43 -16.02 -14.95 11.97
CA THR A 43 -15.39 -14.65 13.26
C THR A 43 -13.96 -14.16 13.00
N LEU A 44 -13.62 -13.02 13.58
CA LEU A 44 -12.24 -12.55 13.63
C LEU A 44 -11.52 -13.35 14.73
N GLU A 45 -10.38 -13.94 14.39
CA GLU A 45 -9.52 -14.62 15.34
C GLU A 45 -8.14 -13.96 15.42
N VAL A 46 -7.56 -13.96 16.62
CA VAL A 46 -6.18 -13.53 16.83
C VAL A 46 -5.28 -14.73 16.58
N VAL A 47 -4.50 -14.70 15.51
CA VAL A 47 -3.58 -15.79 15.13
C VAL A 47 -2.19 -15.63 15.76
N ALA A 48 -1.75 -14.38 16.01
CA ALA A 48 -0.48 -14.10 16.64
C ALA A 48 -0.44 -12.70 17.29
N GLU A 49 0.30 -12.59 18.39
CA GLU A 49 0.64 -11.36 19.10
C GLU A 49 2.17 -11.31 19.25
N LEU A 50 2.82 -10.39 18.54
CA LEU A 50 4.28 -10.31 18.48
C LEU A 50 4.80 -9.08 19.24
N PRO A 51 6.03 -9.15 19.80
CA PRO A 51 6.66 -8.00 20.46
C PRO A 51 7.20 -6.94 19.48
N ILE A 52 7.22 -7.26 18.18
CA ILE A 52 7.58 -6.35 17.08
C ILE A 52 6.34 -5.93 16.32
N ASN A 53 6.41 -4.78 15.64
CA ASN A 53 5.28 -4.24 14.89
C ASN A 53 5.27 -4.80 13.46
N PRO A 54 4.37 -5.75 13.12
CA PRO A 54 4.24 -6.20 11.74
C PRO A 54 3.63 -5.10 10.87
N GLY A 55 4.10 -5.04 9.62
CA GLY A 55 3.56 -4.22 8.54
C GLY A 55 2.69 -5.06 7.61
N ASN A 56 3.08 -5.13 6.34
CA ASN A 56 2.38 -5.93 5.33
C ASN A 56 2.51 -7.42 5.65
N LEU A 57 1.41 -8.16 5.49
CA LEU A 57 1.30 -9.59 5.73
C LEU A 57 1.00 -10.34 4.43
N THR A 58 1.52 -11.56 4.32
CA THR A 58 1.14 -12.53 3.29
C THR A 58 1.07 -13.94 3.87
N VAL A 59 0.25 -14.78 3.25
CA VAL A 59 0.03 -16.18 3.63
C VAL A 59 0.33 -17.05 2.42
N THR A 60 1.17 -18.05 2.59
CA THR A 60 1.49 -19.01 1.53
C THR A 60 0.42 -20.10 1.41
N ALA A 61 0.42 -20.86 0.32
CA ALA A 61 -0.54 -21.96 0.12
C ALA A 61 -0.40 -23.10 1.15
N ASP A 62 0.80 -23.28 1.68
CA ASP A 62 1.12 -24.21 2.79
C ASP A 62 0.85 -23.60 4.19
N GLY A 63 0.30 -22.39 4.27
CA GLY A 63 -0.14 -21.78 5.51
C GLY A 63 0.96 -21.08 6.33
N ARG A 64 2.10 -20.76 5.72
CA ARG A 64 3.16 -19.97 6.36
C ARG A 64 2.80 -18.49 6.30
N LEU A 65 3.08 -17.78 7.39
CA LEU A 65 2.78 -16.36 7.52
C LEU A 65 4.07 -15.55 7.45
N PHE A 66 4.13 -14.59 6.55
CA PHE A 66 5.25 -13.66 6.44
C PHE A 66 4.78 -12.23 6.66
N ALA A 67 5.59 -11.46 7.40
CA ALA A 67 5.31 -10.06 7.65
C ALA A 67 6.56 -9.20 7.41
N THR A 68 6.40 -8.04 6.81
CA THR A 68 7.44 -7.00 6.87
C THR A 68 7.45 -6.38 8.26
N VAL A 69 8.59 -5.85 8.70
CA VAL A 69 8.68 -5.09 9.96
C VAL A 69 8.47 -3.61 9.69
N HIS A 70 7.62 -2.95 10.48
CA HIS A 70 7.30 -1.54 10.27
C HIS A 70 8.54 -0.64 10.52
N PRO A 71 8.91 0.27 9.59
CA PRO A 71 10.17 1.04 9.68
C PRO A 71 10.23 2.11 10.79
N PHE A 72 9.14 2.34 11.55
CA PHE A 72 9.12 3.37 12.59
C PHE A 72 9.87 2.94 13.86
N ARG A 73 10.16 1.65 13.99
CA ARG A 73 11.02 1.09 15.04
C ARG A 73 12.33 0.69 14.40
N ARG A 74 13.46 1.03 15.03
CA ARG A 74 14.76 0.52 14.61
C ARG A 74 14.83 -0.95 15.01
N GLU A 75 14.59 -1.81 14.04
CA GLU A 75 14.69 -3.26 14.19
C GLU A 75 15.78 -3.76 13.25
N ASP A 76 16.52 -4.78 13.66
CA ASP A 76 17.63 -5.35 12.88
C ASP A 76 17.15 -6.19 11.69
N VAL A 77 15.84 -6.43 11.60
CA VAL A 77 15.22 -7.34 10.63
C VAL A 77 14.06 -6.66 9.91
N GLN A 78 13.96 -6.87 8.60
CA GLN A 78 12.96 -6.22 7.74
C GLN A 78 11.81 -7.15 7.35
N LEU A 79 12.06 -8.46 7.39
CA LEU A 79 11.11 -9.51 7.02
C LEU A 79 11.20 -10.63 8.05
N ILE A 80 10.04 -11.11 8.46
CA ILE A 80 9.89 -12.19 9.43
C ILE A 80 8.94 -13.25 8.91
N GLU A 81 9.19 -14.49 9.31
CA GLU A 81 8.20 -15.57 9.30
C GLU A 81 7.59 -15.68 10.70
N ILE A 82 6.25 -15.73 10.78
CA ILE A 82 5.53 -15.97 12.03
C ILE A 82 5.42 -17.49 12.21
N THR A 83 6.17 -18.03 13.17
CA THR A 83 6.28 -19.47 13.41
C THR A 83 5.39 -19.96 14.55
N GLY A 84 4.72 -19.04 15.24
CA GLY A 84 3.71 -19.37 16.24
C GLY A 84 3.03 -18.13 16.82
N PRO A 85 2.08 -18.32 17.76
CA PRO A 85 1.24 -17.23 18.27
C PRO A 85 2.01 -16.08 18.94
N ARG A 86 3.25 -16.31 19.39
CA ARG A 86 4.12 -15.29 20.01
C ARG A 86 5.57 -15.39 19.53
N ALA A 87 5.80 -16.08 18.42
CA ALA A 87 7.13 -16.41 17.95
C ALA A 87 7.27 -16.01 16.48
N TYR A 88 8.45 -15.50 16.14
CA TYR A 88 8.82 -15.17 14.78
C TYR A 88 10.30 -15.47 14.55
N GLN A 89 10.66 -15.61 13.29
CA GLN A 89 12.02 -15.80 12.83
C GLN A 89 12.37 -14.78 11.74
N PRO A 90 13.56 -14.17 11.75
CA PRO A 90 14.03 -13.35 10.63
C PRO A 90 14.11 -14.17 9.34
N TRP A 91 13.72 -13.57 8.22
CA TRP A 91 13.79 -14.21 6.90
C TRP A 91 14.61 -13.37 5.90
N PRO A 92 15.45 -14.00 5.06
CA PRO A 92 15.82 -15.41 5.10
C PRO A 92 16.64 -15.75 6.35
N ASN A 93 16.45 -16.95 6.87
CA ASN A 93 17.31 -17.54 7.88
C ASN A 93 18.47 -18.29 7.21
N GLU A 94 19.55 -18.56 7.94
CA GLU A 94 20.50 -19.59 7.50
C GLU A 94 19.76 -20.93 7.51
N ALA A 95 19.82 -21.65 6.38
CA ALA A 95 19.10 -22.91 6.14
C ALA A 95 19.73 -24.09 6.89
#